data_AF-G9P6B9-F1
#
_entry.id   AF-G9P6B9-F1
#
_cell.length_a   1.000
_cell.length_b   1.000
_cell.length_c   1.000
_cell.angle_alpha   90.00
_cell.angle_beta   90.00
_cell.angle_gamma   90.00
#
_symmetry.space_group_name_H-M   'P 1'
#
loop_
_entity.id
_entity.type
_entity.pdbx_description
1 polymer ?
#
loop_
_entity_poly.entity_id
_entity_poly.type
_entity_poly.pdbx_seq_one_letter_code
_entity_poly.pdbx_strand_id
1 'polypeptide(L)'
;MSDTSISPSGSEKDRRYDDKKNPTSNLFDDAPIAGETSDEFREDVERAKAQEGEQKFHRLGWRRLTVVLIVEAIALGSLSLPSAFATLGMVAGVICSVGLGFLAIYTSDLVGMVKIKFPEVAHYADAGRLVAGRFGYELVGAMFALQLILLVGSHCLTGTIAFLNITDNAICSLVFGVISAIILFVLALPPSFTELAILGYIDFVSIILAIGITMIATGIKANQSAGGLSAVDWSPWPKEDLSFADAFIAITNIVFAYSFSICQFSFMDEMHTPTDYKKSIWALGLIEIAIYTITGGVIYAFVGVDVKSPALLSGGHLISKIAFGIGLPVIFISGSINGTVVGRFIHGRVYKNSVIRYVNTTMGWVTWTVLIAIITLVAWIIAEAIPFFSDLLSISSSLFISGFTYYFPAIFWFVLLKEGSVWERKNLVHFALSSLSMVVGLVVLVCGTYASVVDINNQYKAKTVRGPFTCAPLA
;
A
#
# COMPACT_ATOMS: atom_id res chain seq x y z
N MET A 1 -10.31 26.97 55.21
CA MET A 1 -9.45 27.02 56.41
C MET A 1 -10.40 27.04 57.60
N SER A 2 -10.77 25.86 58.08
CA SER A 2 -11.65 25.65 59.25
C SER A 2 -11.47 24.22 59.75
N ASP A 3 -10.59 24.09 60.74
CA ASP A 3 -10.73 23.35 62.00
C ASP A 3 -11.19 21.89 62.07
N THR A 4 -10.20 21.04 62.35
CA THR A 4 -10.04 20.11 63.49
C THR A 4 -11.21 19.86 64.46
N SER A 5 -11.46 18.57 64.77
CA SER A 5 -11.54 18.01 66.15
C SER A 5 -11.62 16.47 66.05
N ILE A 6 -10.64 15.69 66.54
CA ILE A 6 -10.40 15.19 67.92
C ILE A 6 -11.23 13.94 68.29
N SER A 7 -10.47 12.90 68.68
CA SER A 7 -10.73 11.54 69.21
C SER A 7 -11.31 11.56 70.65
N PRO A 8 -11.24 10.53 71.55
CA PRO A 8 -10.76 9.13 71.51
C PRO A 8 -11.59 8.10 72.34
N SER A 9 -11.09 6.85 72.45
CA SER A 9 -11.17 5.85 73.56
C SER A 9 -11.47 4.45 73.00
N GLY A 10 -10.76 3.35 73.30
CA GLY A 10 -9.80 3.03 74.35
C GLY A 10 -10.41 2.01 75.31
N SER A 11 -10.09 0.71 75.16
CA SER A 11 -9.83 -0.19 76.30
C SER A 11 -9.32 -1.56 75.84
N GLU A 12 -8.52 -2.14 76.72
CA GLU A 12 -7.49 -3.15 76.58
C GLU A 12 -7.82 -4.27 77.60
N LYS A 13 -7.60 -5.55 77.28
CA LYS A 13 -6.87 -6.53 78.12
C LYS A 13 -7.11 -8.04 77.83
N ASP A 14 -5.96 -8.69 77.60
CA ASP A 14 -5.40 -9.90 78.23
C ASP A 14 -5.87 -11.36 77.94
N ARG A 15 -4.87 -12.12 77.41
CA ARG A 15 -4.40 -13.50 77.74
C ARG A 15 -5.27 -14.69 77.28
N ARG A 16 -4.75 -15.83 76.78
CA ARG A 16 -3.52 -16.58 77.13
C ARG A 16 -3.19 -17.63 76.02
N TYR A 17 -1.91 -17.93 75.89
CA TYR A 17 -1.23 -18.95 75.05
C TYR A 17 -1.57 -20.41 75.44
N ASP A 18 -1.63 -21.35 74.49
CA ASP A 18 -0.75 -22.54 74.48
C ASP A 18 -0.84 -23.42 73.21
N ASP A 19 0.29 -24.07 72.95
CA ASP A 19 0.83 -24.70 71.75
C ASP A 19 0.53 -26.22 71.66
N LYS A 20 0.40 -26.80 70.45
CA LYS A 20 0.94 -28.13 70.05
C LYS A 20 0.45 -28.66 68.69
N LYS A 21 1.43 -29.07 67.87
CA LYS A 21 1.36 -29.80 66.58
C LYS A 21 0.93 -31.28 66.72
N ASN A 22 0.03 -31.71 65.81
CA ASN A 22 -0.10 -32.94 64.96
C ASN A 22 0.25 -34.36 65.49
N PRO A 23 -0.19 -35.49 64.84
CA PRO A 23 -0.92 -35.68 63.57
C PRO A 23 -2.05 -36.75 63.57
N THR A 24 -2.85 -36.83 62.49
CA THR A 24 -3.27 -38.04 61.71
C THR A 24 -4.75 -38.08 61.25
N SER A 25 -4.87 -38.43 59.96
CA SER A 25 -6.01 -39.00 59.23
C SER A 25 -7.34 -38.25 59.19
N ASN A 26 -7.60 -37.55 58.08
CA ASN A 26 -8.58 -38.04 57.11
C ASN A 26 -8.14 -37.66 55.69
N LEU A 27 -7.97 -38.69 54.87
CA LEU A 27 -7.66 -38.67 53.45
C LEU A 27 -9.01 -38.70 52.69
N PHE A 28 -9.08 -37.94 51.57
CA PHE A 28 -10.14 -37.89 50.55
C PHE A 28 -11.46 -37.26 51.03
N ASP A 29 -12.04 -36.21 50.46
CA ASP A 29 -12.03 -35.64 49.12
C ASP A 29 -12.14 -34.11 49.21
N ASP A 30 -11.39 -33.40 48.36
CA ASP A 30 -11.77 -32.13 47.71
C ASP A 30 -10.51 -31.55 47.05
N ALA A 31 -10.16 -32.12 45.90
CA ALA A 31 -9.21 -31.50 45.00
C ALA A 31 -9.89 -30.28 44.36
N PRO A 32 -9.30 -29.07 44.39
CA PRO A 32 -9.80 -27.98 43.58
C PRO A 32 -9.65 -28.38 42.11
N ILE A 33 -10.73 -28.20 41.33
CA ILE A 33 -10.80 -28.41 39.89
C ILE A 33 -9.69 -27.58 39.23
N ALA A 34 -8.56 -28.22 38.91
CA ALA A 34 -7.36 -27.61 38.35
C ALA A 34 -7.48 -27.23 36.85
N GLY A 35 -8.72 -27.16 36.33
CA GLY A 35 -9.02 -26.80 34.94
C GLY A 35 -9.51 -25.36 34.77
N GLU A 36 -10.37 -24.88 35.68
CA GLU A 36 -11.01 -23.55 35.54
C GLU A 36 -10.01 -22.39 35.76
N THR A 37 -9.07 -22.55 36.69
CA THR A 37 -8.05 -21.52 36.96
C THR A 37 -6.97 -21.41 35.88
N SER A 38 -6.73 -22.48 35.10
CA SER A 38 -5.72 -22.44 34.02
C SER A 38 -6.23 -21.76 32.75
N ASP A 39 -7.53 -21.90 32.46
CA ASP A 39 -8.17 -21.30 31.30
C ASP A 39 -8.46 -19.81 31.54
N GLU A 40 -8.91 -19.42 32.73
CA GLU A 40 -9.02 -18.01 33.12
C GLU A 40 -7.64 -17.31 33.16
N PHE A 41 -6.60 -17.97 33.68
CA PHE A 41 -5.25 -17.41 33.67
C PHE A 41 -4.67 -17.32 32.25
N ARG A 42 -4.99 -18.26 31.36
CA ARG A 42 -4.67 -18.17 29.93
C ARG A 42 -5.41 -17.01 29.27
N GLU A 43 -6.71 -16.85 29.52
CA GLU A 43 -7.50 -15.72 29.02
C GLU A 43 -6.97 -14.38 29.53
N ASP A 44 -6.57 -14.28 30.80
CA ASP A 44 -6.04 -13.06 31.39
C ASP A 44 -4.63 -12.73 30.88
N VAL A 45 -3.77 -13.72 30.66
CA VAL A 45 -2.47 -13.54 30.01
C VAL A 45 -2.63 -13.20 28.52
N GLU A 46 -3.63 -13.78 27.85
CA GLU A 46 -4.00 -13.43 26.47
C GLU A 46 -4.57 -12.01 26.38
N ARG A 47 -5.42 -11.60 27.32
CA ARG A 47 -5.93 -10.21 27.45
C ARG A 47 -4.82 -9.24 27.78
N ALA A 48 -3.89 -9.59 28.67
CA ALA A 48 -2.75 -8.74 29.01
C ALA A 48 -1.79 -8.57 27.82
N LYS A 49 -1.51 -9.65 27.07
CA LYS A 49 -0.72 -9.56 25.81
C LYS A 49 -1.48 -8.84 24.70
N ALA A 50 -2.79 -9.01 24.61
CA ALA A 50 -3.63 -8.28 23.68
C ALA A 50 -3.65 -6.78 24.02
N GLN A 51 -3.74 -6.42 25.31
CA GLN A 51 -3.66 -5.05 25.80
C GLN A 51 -2.26 -4.44 25.64
N GLU A 52 -1.18 -5.19 25.87
CA GLU A 52 0.19 -4.73 25.57
C GLU A 52 0.41 -4.52 24.08
N GLY A 53 -0.16 -5.39 23.24
CA GLY A 53 -0.25 -5.21 21.79
C GLY A 53 -1.02 -3.92 21.46
N GLU A 54 -2.24 -3.79 21.96
CA GLU A 54 -3.19 -2.70 21.69
C GLU A 54 -2.70 -1.33 22.19
N GLN A 55 -1.98 -1.27 23.32
CA GLN A 55 -1.33 -0.06 23.82
C GLN A 55 -0.11 0.35 22.99
N LYS A 56 0.52 -0.59 22.28
CA LYS A 56 1.56 -0.29 21.28
C LYS A 56 0.95 0.26 19.98
N PHE A 57 -0.32 -0.04 19.71
CA PHE A 57 -1.05 0.29 18.47
C PHE A 57 -1.71 1.68 18.41
N HIS A 58 -1.69 2.52 19.46
CA HIS A 58 -2.35 3.85 19.42
C HIS A 58 -1.39 5.04 19.62
N ARG A 59 -0.20 5.00 19.00
CA ARG A 59 0.83 6.04 19.17
C ARG A 59 1.13 6.87 17.92
N LEU A 60 0.43 6.62 16.81
CA LEU A 60 0.72 7.31 15.55
C LEU A 60 0.03 8.68 15.53
N GLY A 61 0.84 9.75 15.60
CA GLY A 61 0.38 11.10 15.33
C GLY A 61 0.29 11.37 13.83
N TRP A 62 -0.56 12.32 13.42
CA TRP A 62 -0.83 12.64 12.01
C TRP A 62 0.43 12.89 11.16
N ARG A 63 1.48 13.49 11.74
CA ARG A 63 2.75 13.73 11.03
C ARG A 63 3.49 12.44 10.69
N ARG A 64 3.55 11.48 11.62
CA ARG A 64 4.19 10.17 11.39
C ARG A 64 3.37 9.36 10.41
N LEU A 65 2.03 9.44 10.51
CA LEU A 65 1.13 8.83 9.54
C LEU A 65 1.36 9.39 8.12
N THR A 66 1.46 10.72 7.97
CA THR A 66 1.76 11.33 6.66
C THR A 66 3.04 10.78 6.07
N VAL A 67 4.10 10.61 6.87
CA VAL A 67 5.34 10.02 6.38
C VAL A 67 5.13 8.56 5.97
N VAL A 68 4.48 7.74 6.79
CA VAL A 68 4.21 6.33 6.45
C VAL A 68 3.39 6.20 5.15
N LEU A 69 2.38 7.05 4.98
CA LEU A 69 1.57 7.07 3.75
C LEU A 69 2.39 7.52 2.54
N ILE A 70 3.25 8.52 2.69
CA ILE A 70 4.14 8.99 1.62
C ILE A 70 5.08 7.87 1.17
N VAL A 71 5.64 7.13 2.12
CA VAL A 71 6.53 6.00 1.84
C VAL A 71 5.82 4.93 1.03
N GLU A 72 4.61 4.56 1.44
CA GLU A 72 3.85 3.51 0.75
C GLU A 72 3.40 3.95 -0.64
N ALA A 73 2.95 5.20 -0.76
CA ALA A 73 2.32 5.68 -1.98
C ALA A 73 3.34 6.09 -3.05
N ILE A 74 4.44 6.75 -2.66
CA ILE A 74 5.49 7.21 -3.57
C ILE A 74 6.50 6.08 -3.78
N ALA A 75 6.12 5.12 -4.62
CA ALA A 75 7.00 4.05 -5.06
C ALA A 75 6.98 3.94 -6.60
N LEU A 76 6.48 2.83 -7.13
CA LEU A 76 6.54 2.50 -8.55
C LEU A 76 5.73 3.45 -9.45
N GLY A 77 4.63 4.01 -8.94
CA GLY A 77 3.76 4.89 -9.72
C GLY A 77 4.51 6.08 -10.32
N SER A 78 5.38 6.70 -9.50
CA SER A 78 6.22 7.84 -9.92
C SER A 78 7.11 7.54 -11.14
N LEU A 79 7.56 6.30 -11.28
CA LEU A 79 8.48 5.88 -12.35
C LEU A 79 7.77 5.66 -13.68
N SER A 80 6.44 5.51 -13.69
CA SER A 80 5.64 5.36 -14.91
C SER A 80 5.15 6.69 -15.49
N LEU A 81 5.07 7.73 -14.65
CA LEU A 81 4.46 9.01 -15.01
C LEU A 81 5.15 9.72 -16.19
N PRO A 82 6.49 9.76 -16.31
CA PRO A 82 7.13 10.38 -17.46
C PRO A 82 6.68 9.76 -18.79
N SER A 83 6.50 8.44 -18.83
CA SER A 83 6.01 7.75 -20.03
C SER A 83 4.53 8.04 -20.30
N ALA A 84 3.72 8.16 -19.24
CA ALA A 84 2.33 8.61 -19.36
C ALA A 84 2.23 10.03 -19.94
N PHE A 85 3.11 10.95 -19.52
CA PHE A 85 3.20 12.31 -20.07
C PHE A 85 3.69 12.31 -21.52
N ALA A 86 4.65 11.45 -21.88
CA ALA A 86 5.09 11.28 -23.27
C ALA A 86 3.97 10.77 -24.18
N THR A 87 3.06 9.96 -23.65
CA THR A 87 1.91 9.43 -24.41
C THR A 87 0.79 10.47 -24.55
N LEU A 88 0.39 11.09 -23.44
CA LEU A 88 -0.75 12.02 -23.39
C LEU A 88 -0.38 13.45 -23.83
N GLY A 89 0.90 13.80 -23.83
CA GLY A 89 1.37 15.17 -23.97
C GLY A 89 1.36 15.93 -22.64
N MET A 90 2.07 17.06 -22.60
CA MET A 90 2.25 17.83 -21.36
C MET A 90 0.93 18.32 -20.78
N VAL A 91 0.02 18.84 -21.61
CA VAL A 91 -1.22 19.47 -21.13
C VAL A 91 -2.15 18.43 -20.52
N ALA A 92 -2.42 17.34 -21.24
CA ALA A 92 -3.28 16.28 -20.73
C ALA A 92 -2.62 15.53 -19.56
N GLY A 93 -1.31 15.30 -19.60
CA GLY A 93 -0.56 14.71 -18.49
C GLY A 93 -0.72 15.50 -17.19
N VAL A 94 -0.55 16.83 -17.22
CA VAL A 94 -0.74 17.71 -16.06
C VAL A 94 -2.20 17.71 -15.59
N ILE A 95 -3.16 17.84 -16.51
CA ILE A 95 -4.60 17.86 -16.16
C ILE A 95 -5.01 16.53 -15.51
N CYS A 96 -4.59 15.40 -16.07
CA CYS A 96 -4.88 14.07 -15.52
C CYS A 96 -4.20 13.88 -14.17
N SER A 97 -2.90 14.20 -14.05
CA SER A 97 -2.15 14.09 -12.78
C SER A 97 -2.82 14.89 -11.67
N VAL A 98 -3.03 16.20 -11.88
CA VAL A 98 -3.60 17.09 -10.86
C VAL A 98 -5.08 16.78 -10.59
N GLY A 99 -5.87 16.56 -11.65
CA GLY A 99 -7.31 16.31 -11.54
C GLY A 99 -7.63 15.00 -10.84
N LEU A 100 -6.97 13.91 -11.22
CA LEU A 100 -7.12 12.60 -10.58
C LEU A 100 -6.58 12.61 -9.15
N GLY A 101 -5.51 13.37 -8.89
CA GLY A 101 -4.98 13.57 -7.53
C GLY A 101 -5.97 14.28 -6.60
N PHE A 102 -6.59 15.38 -7.03
CA PHE A 102 -7.63 16.03 -6.23
C PHE A 102 -8.85 15.16 -6.00
N LEU A 103 -9.24 14.37 -7.01
CA LEU A 103 -10.32 13.40 -6.87
C LEU A 103 -9.96 12.30 -5.86
N ALA A 104 -8.71 11.81 -5.88
CA ALA A 104 -8.20 10.83 -4.92
C ALA A 104 -8.14 11.38 -3.48
N ILE A 105 -7.76 12.66 -3.30
CA ILE A 105 -7.83 13.34 -1.99
C ILE A 105 -9.27 13.36 -1.48
N TYR A 106 -10.22 13.76 -2.33
CA TYR A 106 -11.63 13.83 -1.96
C TYR A 106 -12.19 12.46 -1.56
N THR A 107 -11.95 11.42 -2.36
CA THR A 107 -12.44 10.07 -2.07
C THR A 107 -11.78 9.48 -0.82
N SER A 108 -10.51 9.76 -0.59
CA SER A 108 -9.82 9.39 0.64
C SER A 108 -10.41 10.10 1.87
N ASP A 109 -10.92 11.34 1.73
CA ASP A 109 -11.70 11.99 2.79
C ASP A 109 -13.01 11.22 3.08
N LEU A 110 -13.69 10.69 2.05
CA LEU A 110 -14.87 9.84 2.24
C LEU A 110 -14.52 8.57 3.02
N VAL A 111 -13.43 7.89 2.66
CA VAL A 111 -12.93 6.69 3.36
C VAL A 111 -12.69 6.99 4.84
N GLY A 112 -12.06 8.14 5.13
CA GLY A 112 -11.81 8.53 6.51
C GLY A 112 -13.08 8.88 7.28
N MET A 113 -14.07 9.51 6.62
CA MET A 113 -15.38 9.75 7.24
C MET A 113 -16.12 8.44 7.56
N VAL A 114 -16.00 7.41 6.71
CA VAL A 114 -16.54 6.08 7.02
C VAL A 114 -15.89 5.52 8.27
N LYS A 115 -14.55 5.60 8.40
CA LYS A 115 -13.85 5.10 9.59
C LYS A 115 -14.27 5.81 10.87
N ILE A 116 -14.47 7.13 10.82
CA ILE A 116 -14.96 7.88 11.98
C ILE A 116 -16.40 7.49 12.34
N LYS A 117 -17.26 7.25 11.34
CA LYS A 117 -18.66 6.86 11.56
C LYS A 117 -18.81 5.40 12.01
N PHE A 118 -17.92 4.52 11.54
CA PHE A 118 -17.88 3.08 11.82
C PHE A 118 -16.47 2.68 12.29
N PRO A 119 -16.13 2.94 13.57
CA PRO A 119 -14.79 2.68 14.12
C PRO A 119 -14.36 1.21 14.04
N GLU A 120 -15.29 0.26 13.92
CA GLU A 120 -15.04 -1.17 13.80
C GLU A 120 -14.46 -1.60 12.43
N VAL A 121 -14.48 -0.72 11.42
CA VAL A 121 -14.00 -1.02 10.06
C VAL A 121 -12.48 -1.02 10.04
N ALA A 122 -11.83 -2.19 10.09
CA ALA A 122 -10.37 -2.27 10.08
C ALA A 122 -9.79 -2.25 8.67
N HIS A 123 -10.50 -2.86 7.71
CA HIS A 123 -10.06 -2.96 6.31
C HIS A 123 -11.21 -2.68 5.34
N TYR A 124 -10.90 -2.47 4.05
CA TYR A 124 -11.92 -2.28 3.01
C TYR A 124 -12.93 -3.42 2.93
N ALA A 125 -12.52 -4.65 3.27
CA ALA A 125 -13.45 -5.77 3.34
C ALA A 125 -14.61 -5.49 4.30
N ASP A 126 -14.34 -4.89 5.47
CA ASP A 126 -15.37 -4.52 6.45
C ASP A 126 -16.29 -3.42 5.92
N ALA A 127 -15.74 -2.42 5.22
CA ALA A 127 -16.54 -1.40 4.54
C ALA A 127 -17.43 -2.02 3.43
N GLY A 128 -16.90 -2.98 2.66
CA GLY A 128 -17.67 -3.78 1.71
C GLY A 128 -18.81 -4.56 2.40
N ARG A 129 -18.55 -5.06 3.61
CA ARG A 129 -19.57 -5.74 4.43
C ARG A 129 -20.70 -4.81 4.84
N LEU A 130 -20.41 -3.56 5.19
CA LEU A 130 -21.44 -2.57 5.53
C LEU A 130 -22.35 -2.26 4.35
N VAL A 131 -21.82 -2.28 3.11
CA VAL A 131 -22.59 -1.99 1.90
C VAL A 131 -23.40 -3.19 1.41
N ALA A 132 -22.80 -4.37 1.33
CA ALA A 132 -23.38 -5.54 0.65
C ALA A 132 -23.32 -6.85 1.47
N GLY A 133 -23.19 -6.75 2.80
CA GLY A 133 -23.18 -7.89 3.70
C GLY A 133 -22.04 -8.87 3.41
N ARG A 134 -22.30 -10.17 3.52
CA ARG A 134 -21.28 -11.21 3.32
C ARG A 134 -20.67 -11.18 1.92
N PHE A 135 -21.47 -10.90 0.89
CA PHE A 135 -20.96 -10.82 -0.48
C PHE A 135 -19.92 -9.71 -0.64
N GLY A 136 -20.23 -8.51 -0.15
CA GLY A 136 -19.28 -7.38 -0.19
C GLY A 136 -18.00 -7.66 0.60
N TYR A 137 -18.11 -8.35 1.73
CA TYR A 137 -16.95 -8.76 2.54
C TYR A 137 -15.99 -9.67 1.77
N GLU A 138 -16.51 -10.71 1.09
CA GLU A 138 -15.68 -11.65 0.32
C GLU A 138 -15.13 -10.99 -0.94
N LEU A 139 -15.96 -10.25 -1.70
CA LEU A 139 -15.54 -9.64 -2.96
C LEU A 139 -14.45 -8.60 -2.73
N VAL A 140 -14.68 -7.64 -1.84
CA VAL A 140 -13.72 -6.56 -1.57
C VAL A 140 -12.46 -7.11 -0.88
N GLY A 141 -12.61 -8.13 -0.03
CA GLY A 141 -11.47 -8.84 0.56
C GLY A 141 -10.61 -9.57 -0.47
N ALA A 142 -11.22 -10.23 -1.46
CA ALA A 142 -10.49 -10.87 -2.56
C ALA A 142 -9.80 -9.83 -3.46
N MET A 143 -10.49 -8.74 -3.80
CA MET A 143 -9.91 -7.63 -4.56
C MET A 143 -8.71 -7.01 -3.84
N PHE A 144 -8.79 -6.84 -2.51
CA PHE A 144 -7.71 -6.27 -1.70
C PHE A 144 -6.48 -7.19 -1.73
N ALA A 145 -6.68 -8.49 -1.52
CA ALA A 145 -5.58 -9.46 -1.57
C ALA A 145 -4.93 -9.52 -2.97
N LEU A 146 -5.73 -9.59 -4.03
CA LEU A 146 -5.23 -9.61 -5.41
C LEU A 146 -4.45 -8.34 -5.77
N GLN A 147 -4.94 -7.17 -5.35
CA GLN A 147 -4.26 -5.90 -5.58
C GLN A 147 -2.90 -5.86 -4.91
N LEU A 148 -2.80 -6.27 -3.64
CA LEU A 148 -1.52 -6.30 -2.94
C LEU A 148 -0.56 -7.32 -3.55
N ILE A 149 -1.04 -8.47 -4.01
CA ILE A 149 -0.22 -9.45 -4.74
C ILE A 149 0.31 -8.87 -6.05
N LEU A 150 -0.51 -8.12 -6.80
CA LEU A 150 -0.08 -7.42 -8.01
C LEU A 150 0.95 -6.32 -7.72
N LEU A 151 0.84 -5.62 -6.60
CA LEU A 151 1.88 -4.68 -6.16
C LEU A 151 3.20 -5.41 -5.89
N VAL A 152 3.17 -6.51 -5.13
CA VAL A 152 4.37 -7.35 -4.90
C VAL A 152 4.96 -7.83 -6.23
N GLY A 153 4.12 -8.21 -7.19
CA GLY A 153 4.54 -8.61 -8.54
C GLY A 153 5.19 -7.46 -9.31
N SER A 154 4.63 -6.25 -9.20
CA SER A 154 5.18 -5.04 -9.82
C SER A 154 6.56 -4.68 -9.26
N HIS A 155 6.75 -4.85 -7.95
CA HIS A 155 8.05 -4.70 -7.30
C HIS A 155 9.04 -5.79 -7.73
N CYS A 156 8.58 -7.03 -7.87
CA CYS A 156 9.40 -8.14 -8.37
C CYS A 156 9.88 -7.88 -9.80
N LEU A 157 8.98 -7.43 -10.68
CA LEU A 157 9.33 -7.04 -12.04
C LEU A 157 10.34 -5.88 -12.04
N THR A 158 10.11 -4.84 -11.24
CA THR A 158 11.00 -3.69 -11.15
C THR A 158 12.39 -4.07 -10.63
N GLY A 159 12.48 -4.98 -9.65
CA GLY A 159 13.76 -5.52 -9.17
C GLY A 159 14.49 -6.32 -10.25
N THR A 160 13.76 -7.05 -11.08
CA THR A 160 14.31 -7.76 -12.24
C THR A 160 14.91 -6.77 -13.25
N ILE A 161 14.17 -5.70 -13.58
CA ILE A 161 14.64 -4.60 -14.45
C ILE A 161 15.88 -3.95 -13.85
N ALA A 162 15.88 -3.68 -12.55
CA ALA A 162 17.00 -3.06 -11.85
C ALA A 162 18.27 -3.91 -11.96
N PHE A 163 18.20 -5.22 -11.69
CA PHE A 163 19.37 -6.09 -11.78
C PHE A 163 19.87 -6.28 -13.20
N LEU A 164 18.96 -6.45 -14.18
CA LEU A 164 19.33 -6.51 -15.59
C LEU A 164 20.07 -5.24 -16.03
N ASN A 165 19.57 -4.06 -15.63
CA ASN A 165 20.20 -2.79 -15.96
C ASN A 165 21.55 -2.59 -15.26
N ILE A 166 21.64 -2.90 -13.95
CA ILE A 166 22.88 -2.76 -13.16
C ILE A 166 24.00 -3.66 -13.71
N THR A 167 23.66 -4.86 -14.16
CA THR A 167 24.62 -5.90 -14.54
C THR A 167 24.85 -6.04 -16.05
N ASP A 168 24.27 -5.16 -16.88
CA ASP A 168 24.32 -5.27 -18.34
C ASP A 168 23.81 -6.60 -18.88
N ASN A 169 22.71 -7.09 -18.31
CA ASN A 169 22.10 -8.39 -18.64
C ASN A 169 23.08 -9.57 -18.45
N ALA A 170 23.92 -9.54 -17.40
CA ALA A 170 24.96 -10.54 -17.16
C ALA A 170 24.44 -11.98 -17.07
N ILE A 171 23.24 -12.17 -16.53
CA ILE A 171 22.57 -13.47 -16.43
C ILE A 171 21.13 -13.40 -16.92
N CYS A 172 20.54 -14.57 -17.13
CA CYS A 172 19.16 -14.75 -17.58
C CYS A 172 18.16 -13.93 -16.73
N SER A 173 17.26 -13.19 -17.39
CA SER A 173 16.23 -12.36 -16.75
C SER A 173 15.35 -13.16 -15.79
N LEU A 174 14.99 -14.40 -16.14
CA LEU A 174 14.25 -15.29 -15.24
C LEU A 174 14.96 -15.54 -13.91
N VAL A 175 16.30 -15.68 -13.93
CA VAL A 175 17.10 -15.86 -12.72
C VAL A 175 17.09 -14.60 -11.87
N PHE A 176 17.20 -13.42 -12.49
CA PHE A 176 17.02 -12.16 -11.76
C PHE A 176 15.61 -11.98 -11.20
N GLY A 177 14.58 -12.49 -11.88
CA GLY A 177 13.22 -12.55 -11.37
C GLY A 177 13.13 -13.40 -10.10
N VAL A 178 13.73 -14.58 -10.10
CA VAL A 178 13.79 -15.44 -8.91
C VAL A 178 14.58 -14.77 -7.78
N ILE A 179 15.72 -14.13 -8.07
CA ILE A 179 16.50 -13.39 -7.07
C ILE A 179 15.66 -12.26 -6.46
N SER A 180 14.98 -11.48 -7.30
CA SER A 180 14.09 -10.41 -6.86
C SER A 180 12.98 -10.94 -5.94
N ALA A 181 12.33 -12.05 -6.33
CA ALA A 181 11.32 -12.71 -5.52
C ALA A 181 11.89 -13.18 -4.16
N ILE A 182 13.07 -13.79 -4.13
CA ILE A 182 13.71 -14.24 -2.88
C ILE A 182 13.98 -13.06 -1.94
N ILE A 183 14.46 -11.93 -2.45
CA ILE A 183 14.71 -10.73 -1.62
C ILE A 183 13.40 -10.20 -1.04
N LEU A 184 12.34 -10.08 -1.86
CA LEU A 184 11.01 -9.67 -1.40
C LEU A 184 10.46 -10.61 -0.33
N PHE A 185 10.60 -11.93 -0.53
CA PHE A 185 10.19 -12.94 0.43
C PHE A 185 10.89 -12.76 1.77
N VAL A 186 12.23 -12.68 1.78
CA VAL A 186 13.02 -12.56 3.01
C VAL A 186 12.67 -11.28 3.77
N LEU A 187 12.51 -10.16 3.06
CA LEU A 187 12.17 -8.87 3.67
C LEU A 187 10.69 -8.77 4.11
N ALA A 188 9.81 -9.66 3.63
CA ALA A 188 8.41 -9.74 4.05
C ALA A 188 8.21 -10.65 5.27
N LEU A 189 9.23 -11.43 5.67
CA LEU A 189 9.14 -12.32 6.83
C LEU A 189 8.93 -11.61 8.16
N PRO A 190 9.55 -10.45 8.47
CA PRO A 190 9.31 -9.76 9.74
C PRO A 190 7.83 -9.37 9.87
N PRO A 191 7.09 -9.94 10.83
CA PRO A 191 5.66 -9.77 10.89
C PRO A 191 5.24 -8.45 11.55
N SER A 192 6.14 -7.54 11.96
CA SER A 192 5.84 -6.35 12.80
C SER A 192 5.96 -5.01 12.05
N PHE A 193 5.03 -4.07 12.27
CA PHE A 193 5.01 -2.74 11.58
C PHE A 193 5.95 -1.71 12.23
N THR A 194 6.29 -1.88 13.52
CA THR A 194 7.19 -0.94 14.22
C THR A 194 8.58 -0.92 13.59
N GLU A 195 9.01 -2.04 13.02
CA GLU A 195 10.27 -2.16 12.27
C GLU A 195 10.14 -1.57 10.85
N LEU A 196 8.96 -1.72 10.23
CA LEU A 196 8.66 -1.20 8.89
C LEU A 196 8.62 0.33 8.83
N ALA A 197 8.20 1.01 9.91
CA ALA A 197 8.19 2.48 9.95
C ALA A 197 9.59 3.10 9.81
N ILE A 198 10.64 2.45 10.33
CA ILE A 198 12.03 2.92 10.19
C ILE A 198 12.52 2.67 8.75
N LEU A 199 12.21 1.50 8.20
CA LEU A 199 12.54 1.16 6.82
C LEU A 199 11.85 2.10 5.83
N GLY A 200 10.67 2.59 6.16
CA GLY A 200 9.96 3.57 5.35
C GLY A 200 10.75 4.87 5.12
N TYR A 201 11.43 5.40 6.13
CA TYR A 201 12.26 6.60 5.91
C TYR A 201 13.37 6.37 4.88
N ILE A 202 13.98 5.18 4.91
CA ILE A 202 15.05 4.80 3.97
C ILE A 202 14.47 4.70 2.56
N ASP A 203 13.30 4.08 2.44
CA ASP A 203 12.55 3.92 1.20
C ASP A 203 12.19 5.29 0.58
N PHE A 204 11.60 6.22 1.36
CA PHE A 204 11.28 7.56 0.86
C PHE A 204 12.52 8.35 0.40
N VAL A 205 13.62 8.30 1.16
CA VAL A 205 14.86 8.96 0.74
C VAL A 205 15.41 8.32 -0.54
N SER A 206 15.35 6.98 -0.64
CA SER A 206 15.78 6.21 -1.80
C SER A 206 15.04 6.63 -3.07
N ILE A 207 13.70 6.70 -3.06
CA ILE A 207 12.92 7.08 -4.25
C ILE A 207 13.14 8.54 -4.66
N ILE A 208 13.16 9.48 -3.70
CA ILE A 208 13.37 10.90 -3.99
C ILE A 208 14.77 11.12 -4.60
N LEU A 209 15.80 10.46 -4.08
CA LEU A 209 17.14 10.53 -4.66
C LEU A 209 17.21 9.87 -6.04
N ALA A 210 16.59 8.70 -6.24
CA ALA A 210 16.59 8.02 -7.54
C ALA A 210 15.91 8.86 -8.63
N ILE A 211 14.75 9.45 -8.32
CA ILE A 211 14.03 10.36 -9.23
C ILE A 211 14.85 11.63 -9.46
N GLY A 212 15.35 12.26 -8.40
CA GLY A 212 16.12 13.50 -8.49
C GLY A 212 17.38 13.35 -9.34
N ILE A 213 18.13 12.26 -9.16
CA ILE A 213 19.32 11.93 -9.96
C ILE A 213 18.93 11.75 -11.43
N THR A 214 17.86 10.99 -11.69
CA THR A 214 17.38 10.77 -13.06
C THR A 214 17.01 12.09 -13.72
N MET A 215 16.23 12.93 -13.04
CA MET A 215 15.78 14.23 -13.53
C MET A 215 16.94 15.19 -13.83
N ILE A 216 17.90 15.31 -12.91
CA ILE A 216 19.08 16.16 -13.09
C ILE A 216 19.91 15.65 -14.26
N ALA A 217 20.16 14.35 -14.34
CA ALA A 217 20.98 13.77 -15.38
C ALA A 217 20.35 13.88 -16.77
N THR A 218 19.05 13.62 -16.90
CA THR A 218 18.34 13.81 -18.17
C THR A 218 18.38 15.28 -18.59
N GLY A 219 18.23 16.22 -17.64
CA GLY A 219 18.33 17.65 -17.92
C GLY A 219 19.71 18.09 -18.39
N ILE A 220 20.78 17.61 -17.75
CA ILE A 220 22.16 17.87 -18.19
C ILE A 220 22.40 17.30 -19.59
N LYS A 221 21.99 16.05 -19.82
CA LYS A 221 22.14 15.38 -21.12
C LYS A 221 21.41 16.14 -22.23
N ALA A 222 20.17 16.57 -21.97
CA ALA A 222 19.38 17.35 -22.90
C ALA A 222 20.03 18.70 -23.24
N ASN A 223 20.52 19.41 -22.21
CA ASN A 223 21.19 20.69 -22.40
C ASN A 223 22.52 20.59 -23.17
N GLN A 224 23.24 19.47 -23.02
CA GLN A 224 24.51 19.22 -23.73
C GLN A 224 24.32 18.63 -25.14
N SER A 225 23.12 18.17 -25.47
CA SER A 225 22.82 17.60 -26.79
C SER A 225 22.76 18.67 -27.87
N ALA A 226 22.95 18.29 -29.13
CA ALA A 226 22.90 19.23 -30.24
C ALA A 226 21.54 19.93 -30.31
N GLY A 227 21.54 21.26 -30.30
CA GLY A 227 20.32 22.08 -30.23
C GLY A 227 19.75 22.29 -28.83
N GLY A 228 20.41 21.77 -27.79
CA GLY A 228 20.09 22.00 -26.38
C GLY A 228 18.67 21.58 -25.99
N LEU A 229 18.13 22.20 -24.95
CA LEU A 229 16.76 21.94 -24.47
C LEU A 229 15.68 22.20 -25.53
N SER A 230 15.92 23.11 -26.47
CA SER A 230 14.97 23.43 -27.56
C SER A 230 14.85 22.33 -28.61
N ALA A 231 15.81 21.39 -28.66
CA ALA A 231 15.80 20.28 -29.60
C ALA A 231 15.19 19.00 -29.02
N VAL A 232 14.77 19.01 -27.75
CA VAL A 232 14.07 17.86 -27.16
C VAL A 232 12.67 17.78 -27.74
N ASP A 233 12.34 16.62 -28.32
CA ASP A 233 11.05 16.34 -28.94
C ASP A 233 9.98 16.02 -27.88
N TRP A 234 9.58 17.03 -27.12
CA TRP A 234 8.40 16.97 -26.25
C TRP A 234 7.29 17.83 -26.87
N SER A 235 6.05 17.37 -26.70
CA SER A 235 4.87 18.05 -27.22
C SER A 235 3.88 18.41 -26.10
N PRO A 236 3.23 19.60 -26.18
CA PRO A 236 2.08 19.89 -25.32
C PRO A 236 0.88 18.99 -25.62
N TRP A 237 0.81 18.44 -26.84
CA TRP A 237 -0.27 17.59 -27.33
C TRP A 237 0.11 16.11 -27.27
N PRO A 238 -0.88 15.20 -27.36
CA PRO A 238 -0.62 13.77 -27.36
C PRO A 238 0.30 13.35 -28.52
N LYS A 239 0.96 12.20 -28.35
CA LYS A 239 1.81 11.63 -29.41
C LYS A 239 1.01 11.40 -30.69
N GLU A 240 1.70 11.43 -31.84
CA GLU A 240 1.11 11.08 -33.12
C GLU A 240 0.59 9.63 -33.11
N ASP A 241 -0.50 9.37 -33.84
CA ASP A 241 -1.17 8.07 -33.91
C ASP A 241 -1.53 7.44 -32.54
N LEU A 242 -1.89 8.28 -31.56
CA LEU A 242 -2.31 7.82 -30.24
C LEU A 242 -3.49 6.83 -30.32
N SER A 243 -3.21 5.58 -29.98
CA SER A 243 -4.22 4.54 -29.87
C SER A 243 -5.06 4.71 -28.60
N PHE A 244 -6.29 4.20 -28.62
CA PHE A 244 -7.15 4.19 -27.43
C PHE A 244 -6.52 3.39 -26.28
N ALA A 245 -5.82 2.29 -26.58
CA ALA A 245 -5.17 1.46 -25.57
C ALA A 245 -4.03 2.24 -24.89
N ASP A 246 -3.17 2.88 -25.68
CA ASP A 246 -2.04 3.67 -25.19
C ASP A 246 -2.50 4.80 -24.26
N ALA A 247 -3.58 5.51 -24.66
CA ALA A 247 -4.15 6.58 -23.86
C ALA A 247 -4.62 6.10 -22.49
N PHE A 248 -5.34 4.97 -22.45
CA PHE A 248 -5.86 4.41 -21.20
C PHE A 248 -4.79 3.71 -20.36
N ILE A 249 -3.73 3.16 -20.96
CA ILE A 249 -2.53 2.70 -20.24
C ILE A 249 -1.88 3.89 -19.54
N ALA A 250 -1.69 5.02 -20.23
CA ALA A 250 -1.12 6.21 -19.61
C ALA A 250 -2.00 6.74 -18.45
N ILE A 251 -3.32 6.84 -18.65
CA ILE A 251 -4.27 7.27 -17.60
C ILE A 251 -4.26 6.32 -16.41
N THR A 252 -4.28 5.00 -16.64
CA THR A 252 -4.27 4.00 -15.56
C THR A 252 -2.94 3.98 -14.80
N ASN A 253 -1.81 4.26 -15.45
CA ASN A 253 -0.53 4.47 -14.77
C ASN A 253 -0.56 5.70 -13.86
N ILE A 254 -1.22 6.79 -14.27
CA ILE A 254 -1.47 7.95 -13.38
C ILE A 254 -2.38 7.57 -12.22
N VAL A 255 -3.46 6.81 -12.46
CA VAL A 255 -4.33 6.29 -11.38
C VAL A 255 -3.56 5.40 -10.42
N PHE A 256 -2.63 4.58 -10.93
CA PHE A 256 -1.78 3.72 -10.11
C PHE A 256 -0.97 4.55 -9.11
N ALA A 257 -0.46 5.71 -9.52
CA ALA A 257 0.30 6.59 -8.64
C ALA A 257 -0.54 7.13 -7.46
N TYR A 258 -1.86 7.22 -7.59
CA TYR A 258 -2.78 7.68 -6.53
C TYR A 258 -3.48 6.53 -5.78
N SER A 259 -2.72 5.50 -5.40
CA SER A 259 -3.26 4.29 -4.76
C SER A 259 -3.29 4.33 -3.22
N PHE A 260 -3.05 5.48 -2.59
CA PHE A 260 -2.87 5.61 -1.14
C PHE A 260 -4.14 5.36 -0.31
N SER A 261 -5.31 5.28 -0.93
CA SER A 261 -6.55 5.03 -0.19
C SER A 261 -6.69 3.60 0.31
N ILE A 262 -5.97 2.62 -0.27
CA ILE A 262 -6.17 1.17 -0.09
C ILE A 262 -5.96 0.72 1.35
N CYS A 263 -4.88 1.18 1.98
CA CYS A 263 -4.52 0.79 3.34
C CYS A 263 -4.99 1.80 4.40
N GLN A 264 -5.73 2.83 3.99
CA GLN A 264 -6.10 3.96 4.85
C GLN A 264 -6.85 3.53 6.12
N PHE A 265 -7.80 2.60 6.06
CA PHE A 265 -8.51 2.11 7.25
C PHE A 265 -7.55 1.52 8.28
N SER A 266 -6.62 0.68 7.82
CA SER A 266 -5.62 0.03 8.67
C SER A 266 -4.71 1.05 9.34
N PHE A 267 -4.32 2.12 8.64
CA PHE A 267 -3.47 3.15 9.26
C PHE A 267 -4.22 4.08 10.19
N MET A 268 -5.49 4.35 9.91
CA MET A 268 -6.34 5.14 10.80
C MET A 268 -6.61 4.40 12.12
N ASP A 269 -6.59 3.06 12.13
CA ASP A 269 -6.63 2.26 13.36
C ASP A 269 -5.40 2.49 14.26
N GLU A 270 -4.26 2.87 13.69
CA GLU A 270 -3.05 3.12 14.48
C GLU A 270 -2.96 4.56 15.03
N MET A 271 -3.90 5.42 14.63
CA MET A 271 -3.89 6.83 15.02
C MET A 271 -4.33 7.02 16.47
N HIS A 272 -3.54 7.78 17.23
CA HIS A 272 -3.98 8.25 18.55
C HIS A 272 -5.24 9.12 18.48
N THR A 273 -5.32 9.98 17.47
CA THR A 273 -6.46 10.90 17.25
C THR A 273 -6.99 10.71 15.83
N PRO A 274 -7.91 9.77 15.58
CA PRO A 274 -8.36 9.44 14.24
C PRO A 274 -8.90 10.63 13.45
N THR A 275 -9.54 11.62 14.09
CA THR A 275 -10.09 12.82 13.42
C THR A 275 -9.06 13.71 12.75
N ASP A 276 -7.77 13.60 13.12
CA ASP A 276 -6.69 14.34 12.47
C ASP A 276 -6.28 13.76 11.10
N TYR A 277 -6.87 12.64 10.67
CA TYR A 277 -6.56 11.97 9.40
C TYR A 277 -6.59 12.92 8.19
N LYS A 278 -7.50 13.90 8.20
CA LYS A 278 -7.65 14.88 7.10
C LYS A 278 -6.36 15.65 6.86
N LYS A 279 -5.65 16.03 7.93
CA LYS A 279 -4.36 16.72 7.83
C LYS A 279 -3.35 15.85 7.10
N SER A 280 -3.36 14.54 7.37
CA SER A 280 -2.46 13.59 6.74
C SER A 280 -2.77 13.36 5.27
N ILE A 281 -4.04 13.18 4.91
CA ILE A 281 -4.48 12.95 3.53
C ILE A 281 -4.21 14.18 2.65
N TRP A 282 -4.55 15.38 3.12
CA TRP A 282 -4.31 16.59 2.35
C TRP A 282 -2.82 16.88 2.19
N ALA A 283 -2.02 16.68 3.24
CA ALA A 283 -0.57 16.83 3.14
C ALA A 283 0.03 15.84 2.13
N LEU A 284 -0.32 14.56 2.24
CA LEU A 284 0.11 13.50 1.33
C LEU A 284 -0.28 13.83 -0.12
N GLY A 285 -1.57 14.02 -0.38
CA GLY A 285 -2.05 14.16 -1.74
C GLY A 285 -1.51 15.40 -2.44
N LEU A 286 -1.31 16.52 -1.73
CA LEU A 286 -0.68 17.70 -2.31
C LEU A 286 0.81 17.48 -2.61
N ILE A 287 1.53 16.78 -1.74
CA ILE A 287 2.94 16.40 -1.95
C ILE A 287 3.04 15.46 -3.16
N GLU A 288 2.15 14.48 -3.27
CA GLU A 288 2.09 13.57 -4.41
C GLU A 288 1.78 14.29 -5.71
N ILE A 289 0.75 15.14 -5.75
CA ILE A 289 0.44 15.96 -6.94
C ILE A 289 1.68 16.74 -7.39
N ALA A 290 2.41 17.35 -6.46
CA ALA A 290 3.64 18.05 -6.79
C ALA A 290 4.73 17.09 -7.35
N ILE A 291 5.06 16.03 -6.62
CA ILE A 291 6.12 15.08 -7.02
C ILE A 291 5.80 14.41 -8.35
N TYR A 292 4.57 13.95 -8.53
CA TYR A 292 4.10 13.24 -9.73
C TYR A 292 4.07 14.14 -10.95
N THR A 293 3.53 15.36 -10.80
CA THR A 293 3.45 16.30 -11.92
C THR A 293 4.84 16.83 -12.31
N ILE A 294 5.71 17.12 -11.33
CA ILE A 294 7.09 17.55 -11.60
C ILE A 294 7.89 16.41 -12.21
N THR A 295 7.81 15.20 -11.67
CA THR A 295 8.53 14.03 -12.19
C THR A 295 8.11 13.71 -13.61
N GLY A 296 6.80 13.59 -13.85
CA GLY A 296 6.23 13.33 -15.17
C GLY A 296 6.61 14.41 -16.19
N GLY A 297 6.33 15.67 -15.85
CA GLY A 297 6.53 16.80 -16.76
C GLY A 297 7.99 17.11 -17.04
N VAL A 298 8.85 17.15 -16.02
CA VAL A 298 10.26 17.55 -16.19
C VAL A 298 11.07 16.47 -16.89
N ILE A 299 10.90 15.19 -16.53
CA ILE A 299 11.61 14.11 -17.23
C ILE A 299 11.14 14.04 -18.69
N TYR A 300 9.84 14.19 -18.96
CA TYR A 300 9.34 14.26 -20.33
C TYR A 300 9.90 15.46 -21.10
N ALA A 301 9.95 16.65 -20.49
CA ALA A 301 10.53 17.84 -21.12
C ALA A 301 12.02 17.73 -21.43
N PHE A 302 12.75 16.84 -20.74
CA PHE A 302 14.18 16.62 -20.94
C PHE A 302 14.51 15.43 -21.84
N VAL A 303 13.64 14.42 -21.91
CA VAL A 303 13.88 13.21 -22.69
C VAL A 303 13.07 13.19 -23.99
N GLY A 304 11.88 13.80 -24.01
CA GLY A 304 10.97 13.79 -25.16
C GLY A 304 10.19 12.49 -25.29
N VAL A 305 9.80 12.13 -26.50
CA VAL A 305 9.04 10.91 -26.81
C VAL A 305 9.76 9.60 -26.44
N ASP A 306 11.09 9.63 -26.29
CA ASP A 306 11.93 8.45 -26.01
C ASP A 306 11.95 8.00 -24.54
N VAL A 307 11.14 8.62 -23.68
CA VAL A 307 11.05 8.26 -22.26
C VAL A 307 10.76 6.77 -22.09
N LYS A 308 11.60 6.11 -21.29
CA LYS A 308 11.44 4.71 -20.89
C LYS A 308 10.60 4.58 -19.63
N SER A 309 10.02 3.39 -19.45
CA SER A 309 9.20 3.05 -18.29
C SER A 309 9.72 1.71 -17.72
N PRO A 310 10.29 1.67 -16.50
CA PRO A 310 10.43 2.75 -15.51
C PRO A 310 11.35 3.89 -15.95
N ALA A 311 11.04 5.12 -15.53
CA ALA A 311 11.74 6.36 -15.92
C ALA A 311 13.24 6.36 -15.62
N LEU A 312 13.70 5.60 -14.63
CA LEU A 312 15.12 5.48 -14.27
C LEU A 312 15.98 4.99 -15.46
N LEU A 313 15.40 4.19 -16.37
CA LEU A 313 16.06 3.74 -17.59
C LEU A 313 16.41 4.89 -18.54
N SER A 314 15.70 6.02 -18.45
CA SER A 314 15.90 7.19 -19.33
C SER A 314 17.17 7.99 -19.01
N GLY A 315 17.80 7.77 -17.85
CA GLY A 315 19.00 8.48 -17.42
C GLY A 315 20.26 8.19 -18.26
N GLY A 316 20.20 7.21 -19.17
CA GLY A 316 21.36 6.72 -19.92
C GLY A 316 22.13 5.64 -19.14
N HIS A 317 23.16 5.08 -19.77
CA HIS A 317 23.77 3.82 -19.32
C HIS A 317 24.34 3.88 -17.90
N LEU A 318 25.22 4.83 -17.58
CA LEU A 318 25.81 4.91 -16.23
C LEU A 318 24.80 5.38 -15.17
N ILE A 319 24.02 6.41 -15.49
CA ILE A 319 23.12 7.02 -14.50
C ILE A 319 21.97 6.11 -14.16
N SER A 320 21.39 5.39 -15.12
CA SER A 320 20.33 4.43 -14.82
C SER A 320 20.80 3.37 -13.82
N LYS A 321 22.04 2.88 -13.91
CA LYS A 321 22.61 1.95 -12.92
C LYS A 321 22.71 2.56 -11.53
N ILE A 322 23.19 3.81 -11.44
CA ILE A 322 23.27 4.54 -10.18
C ILE A 322 21.88 4.76 -9.58
N ALA A 323 20.93 5.21 -10.41
CA ALA A 323 19.56 5.49 -10.00
C ALA A 323 18.83 4.23 -9.54
N PHE A 324 18.95 3.10 -10.25
CA PHE A 324 18.42 1.81 -9.81
C PHE A 324 19.11 1.31 -8.55
N GLY A 325 20.44 1.44 -8.44
CA GLY A 325 21.18 1.07 -7.23
C GLY A 325 20.69 1.81 -5.99
N ILE A 326 20.47 3.12 -6.13
CA ILE A 326 19.88 3.97 -5.08
C ILE A 326 18.41 3.64 -4.84
N GLY A 327 17.69 3.18 -5.88
CA GLY A 327 16.29 2.76 -5.82
C GLY A 327 16.03 1.34 -5.32
N LEU A 328 17.06 0.50 -5.10
CA LEU A 328 16.86 -0.87 -4.60
C LEU A 328 16.10 -0.92 -3.25
N PRO A 329 16.37 -0.02 -2.27
CA PRO A 329 15.59 0.03 -1.04
C PRO A 329 14.08 0.21 -1.30
N VAL A 330 13.65 1.19 -2.09
CA VAL A 330 12.20 1.37 -2.39
C VAL A 330 11.60 0.17 -3.11
N ILE A 331 12.34 -0.43 -4.05
CA ILE A 331 11.86 -1.58 -4.80
C ILE A 331 11.56 -2.75 -3.85
N PHE A 332 12.44 -3.02 -2.89
CA PHE A 332 12.34 -4.23 -2.07
C PHE A 332 11.64 -4.02 -0.72
N ILE A 333 11.77 -2.85 -0.10
CA ILE A 333 11.10 -2.52 1.17
C ILE A 333 9.62 -2.27 0.93
N SER A 334 9.25 -1.36 0.03
CA SER A 334 7.83 -1.10 -0.30
C SER A 334 7.13 -2.37 -0.81
N GLY A 335 7.82 -3.15 -1.66
CA GLY A 335 7.30 -4.42 -2.14
C GLY A 335 7.07 -5.44 -1.03
N SER A 336 7.98 -5.55 -0.06
CA SER A 336 7.82 -6.49 1.05
C SER A 336 6.74 -6.06 2.03
N ILE A 337 6.57 -4.75 2.28
CA ILE A 337 5.47 -4.22 3.11
C ILE A 337 4.11 -4.67 2.55
N ASN A 338 3.89 -4.52 1.25
CA ASN A 338 2.66 -4.97 0.60
C ASN A 338 2.44 -6.49 0.79
N GLY A 339 3.50 -7.29 0.69
CA GLY A 339 3.48 -8.74 0.97
C GLY A 339 3.10 -9.07 2.42
N THR A 340 3.67 -8.34 3.38
CA THR A 340 3.35 -8.48 4.80
C THR A 340 1.90 -8.07 5.11
N VAL A 341 1.39 -7.00 4.49
CA VAL A 341 0.01 -6.54 4.69
C VAL A 341 -0.99 -7.58 4.21
N VAL A 342 -0.82 -8.13 2.99
CA VAL A 342 -1.72 -9.19 2.49
C VAL A 342 -1.56 -10.49 3.29
N GLY A 343 -0.33 -10.82 3.70
CA GLY A 343 -0.06 -11.95 4.58
C GLY A 343 -0.82 -11.83 5.90
N ARG A 344 -0.77 -10.68 6.57
CA ARG A 344 -1.53 -10.43 7.82
C ARG A 344 -3.03 -10.49 7.60
N PHE A 345 -3.53 -9.94 6.51
CA PHE A 345 -4.95 -9.99 6.17
C PHE A 345 -5.44 -11.45 6.03
N ILE A 346 -4.74 -12.26 5.24
CA ILE A 346 -5.12 -13.67 5.02
C ILE A 346 -4.91 -14.49 6.30
N HIS A 347 -3.76 -14.36 6.95
CA HIS A 347 -3.42 -15.13 8.15
C HIS A 347 -4.36 -14.80 9.32
N GLY A 348 -4.62 -13.52 9.55
CA GLY A 348 -5.56 -13.06 10.56
C GLY A 348 -7.00 -13.49 10.31
N ARG A 349 -7.38 -13.69 9.04
CA ARG A 349 -8.68 -14.23 8.66
C ARG A 349 -8.77 -15.75 8.88
N VAL A 350 -7.77 -16.50 8.44
CA VAL A 350 -7.74 -17.97 8.55
C VAL A 350 -7.64 -18.42 10.00
N TYR A 351 -6.79 -17.75 10.79
CA TYR A 351 -6.54 -18.09 12.20
C TYR A 351 -7.26 -17.16 13.18
N LYS A 352 -8.39 -16.57 12.78
CA LYS A 352 -9.12 -15.56 13.58
C LYS A 352 -9.35 -15.95 15.05
N ASN A 353 -9.63 -17.24 15.30
CA ASN A 353 -9.94 -17.79 16.63
C ASN A 353 -8.78 -18.61 17.22
N SER A 354 -7.53 -18.35 16.83
CA SER A 354 -6.36 -19.11 17.28
C SER A 354 -5.18 -18.21 17.62
N VAL A 355 -4.42 -18.58 18.65
CA VAL A 355 -3.15 -17.92 19.04
C VAL A 355 -2.10 -17.92 17.92
N ILE A 356 -2.23 -18.84 16.94
CA ILE A 356 -1.38 -18.90 15.75
C ILE A 356 -1.34 -17.55 15.05
N ARG A 357 -2.47 -16.81 15.02
CA ARG A 357 -2.63 -15.47 14.40
C ARG A 357 -1.55 -14.45 14.77
N TYR A 358 -0.99 -14.54 15.96
CA TYR A 358 -0.01 -13.56 16.45
C TYR A 358 1.44 -13.85 16.01
N VAL A 359 1.68 -14.94 15.26
CA VAL A 359 3.02 -15.32 14.77
C VAL A 359 4.07 -15.35 15.90
N ASN A 360 3.66 -15.79 17.08
CA ASN A 360 4.50 -15.88 18.28
C ASN A 360 4.77 -17.32 18.73
N THR A 361 4.14 -18.29 18.07
CA THR A 361 4.35 -19.73 18.26
C THR A 361 5.14 -20.32 17.10
N THR A 362 5.72 -21.50 17.27
CA THR A 362 6.40 -22.23 16.19
C THR A 362 5.47 -22.50 15.00
N MET A 363 4.23 -22.93 15.26
CA MET A 363 3.20 -23.11 14.24
C MET A 363 2.78 -21.77 13.60
N GLY A 364 2.72 -20.69 14.39
CA GLY A 364 2.55 -19.32 13.89
C GLY A 364 3.59 -18.95 12.84
N TRP A 365 4.87 -19.12 13.17
CA TRP A 365 5.98 -18.86 12.24
C TRP A 365 5.97 -19.75 11.01
N VAL A 366 5.73 -21.06 11.15
CA VAL A 366 5.67 -21.98 10.00
C VAL A 366 4.55 -21.57 9.03
N THR A 367 3.33 -21.37 9.54
CA THR A 367 2.17 -20.98 8.71
C THR A 367 2.35 -19.60 8.08
N TRP A 368 2.98 -18.67 8.80
CA TRP A 368 3.34 -17.36 8.29
C TRP A 368 4.35 -17.43 7.14
N THR A 369 5.49 -18.12 7.35
CA THR A 369 6.53 -18.29 6.34
C THR A 369 5.99 -18.97 5.07
N VAL A 370 5.17 -20.02 5.23
CA VAL A 370 4.54 -20.71 4.08
C VAL A 370 3.59 -19.77 3.34
N LEU A 371 2.77 -19.00 4.04
CA LEU A 371 1.84 -18.06 3.42
C LEU A 371 2.58 -16.98 2.63
N ILE A 372 3.61 -16.36 3.20
CA ILE A 372 4.42 -15.34 2.52
C ILE A 372 5.12 -15.95 1.30
N ALA A 373 5.64 -17.18 1.39
CA ALA A 373 6.26 -17.88 0.26
C ALA A 373 5.27 -18.08 -0.90
N ILE A 374 4.02 -18.48 -0.60
CA ILE A 374 2.97 -18.64 -1.62
C ILE A 374 2.63 -17.30 -2.26
N ILE A 375 2.44 -16.25 -1.46
CA ILE A 375 2.16 -14.89 -1.95
C ILE A 375 3.26 -14.42 -2.91
N THR A 376 4.53 -14.55 -2.49
CA THR A 376 5.67 -14.15 -3.32
C THR A 376 5.78 -15.00 -4.59
N LEU A 377 5.54 -16.31 -4.51
CA LEU A 377 5.56 -17.19 -5.68
C LEU A 377 4.51 -16.77 -6.72
N VAL A 378 3.28 -16.51 -6.28
CA VAL A 378 2.20 -16.04 -7.17
C VAL A 378 2.55 -14.67 -7.76
N ALA A 379 3.07 -13.74 -6.95
CA ALA A 379 3.52 -12.44 -7.42
C ALA A 379 4.62 -12.53 -8.49
N TRP A 380 5.60 -13.42 -8.31
CA TRP A 380 6.66 -13.68 -9.29
C TRP A 380 6.10 -14.29 -10.59
N ILE A 381 5.18 -15.26 -10.48
CA ILE A 381 4.50 -15.83 -11.66
C ILE A 381 3.80 -14.74 -12.47
N ILE A 382 3.13 -13.79 -11.81
CA ILE A 382 2.46 -12.68 -12.49
C ILE A 382 3.47 -11.73 -13.14
N ALA A 383 4.56 -11.40 -12.44
CA ALA A 383 5.64 -10.56 -12.96
C ALA A 383 6.30 -11.16 -14.22
N GLU A 384 6.44 -12.48 -14.28
CA GLU A 384 6.96 -13.20 -15.44
C GLU A 384 5.92 -13.38 -16.57
N ALA A 385 4.63 -13.41 -16.23
CA ALA A 385 3.53 -13.52 -17.19
C ALA A 385 3.17 -12.19 -17.87
N ILE A 386 3.43 -11.05 -17.22
CA ILE A 386 3.28 -9.71 -17.80
C ILE A 386 4.59 -8.94 -17.56
N PRO A 387 5.66 -9.24 -18.31
CA PRO A 387 6.98 -8.67 -18.09
C PRO A 387 7.12 -7.23 -18.65
N PHE A 388 6.06 -6.41 -18.56
CA PHE A 388 6.00 -5.02 -19.01
C PHE A 388 5.56 -4.17 -17.83
N PHE A 389 6.39 -3.20 -17.46
CA PHE A 389 6.15 -2.42 -16.25
C PHE A 389 4.82 -1.64 -16.34
N SER A 390 4.64 -0.83 -17.39
CA SER A 390 3.44 -0.01 -17.56
C SER A 390 2.14 -0.80 -17.69
N ASP A 391 2.16 -1.98 -18.33
CA ASP A 391 0.95 -2.79 -18.51
C ASP A 391 0.58 -3.57 -17.24
N LEU A 392 1.59 -4.03 -16.50
CA LEU A 392 1.38 -4.65 -15.19
C LEU A 392 0.78 -3.65 -14.20
N LEU A 393 1.28 -2.40 -14.18
CA LEU A 393 0.69 -1.33 -13.39
C LEU A 393 -0.72 -0.98 -13.88
N SER A 394 -0.92 -0.91 -15.20
CA SER A 394 -2.20 -0.59 -15.83
C SER A 394 -3.29 -1.60 -15.48
N ILE A 395 -3.01 -2.91 -15.54
CA ILE A 395 -3.99 -3.95 -15.22
C ILE A 395 -4.33 -3.97 -13.73
N SER A 396 -3.34 -3.77 -12.85
CA SER A 396 -3.56 -3.62 -11.40
C SER A 396 -4.44 -2.41 -11.10
N SER A 397 -4.14 -1.29 -11.76
CA SER A 397 -4.83 -0.03 -11.57
C SER A 397 -6.29 -0.07 -12.05
N SER A 398 -6.50 -0.56 -13.27
CA SER A 398 -7.83 -0.65 -13.86
C SER A 398 -8.73 -1.61 -13.08
N LEU A 399 -8.27 -2.81 -12.72
CA LEU A 399 -9.11 -3.79 -12.04
C LEU A 399 -9.43 -3.42 -10.59
N PHE A 400 -8.47 -2.87 -9.85
CA PHE A 400 -8.59 -2.76 -8.40
C PHE A 400 -8.40 -1.34 -7.85
N ILE A 401 -7.35 -0.62 -8.24
CA ILE A 401 -7.08 0.74 -7.70
C ILE A 401 -8.22 1.68 -8.08
N SER A 402 -8.79 1.56 -9.28
CA SER A 402 -9.98 2.29 -9.70
C SER A 402 -11.15 2.14 -8.71
N GLY A 403 -11.29 0.97 -8.09
CA GLY A 403 -12.28 0.69 -7.06
C GLY A 403 -11.94 1.28 -5.72
N PHE A 404 -10.76 0.92 -5.20
CA PHE A 404 -10.34 1.37 -3.88
C PHE A 404 -10.17 2.89 -3.80
N THR A 405 -9.69 3.53 -4.87
CA THR A 405 -9.46 4.98 -4.91
C THR A 405 -10.71 5.75 -5.31
N TYR A 406 -11.53 5.28 -6.26
CA TYR A 406 -12.59 6.11 -6.83
C TYR A 406 -14.01 5.60 -6.58
N TYR A 407 -14.39 4.44 -7.12
CA TYR A 407 -15.81 4.07 -7.13
C TYR A 407 -16.31 3.48 -5.80
N PHE A 408 -15.50 2.76 -5.01
CA PHE A 408 -15.94 2.29 -3.68
C PHE A 408 -16.16 3.45 -2.69
N PRO A 409 -15.23 4.41 -2.55
CA PRO A 409 -15.48 5.58 -1.71
C PRO A 409 -16.73 6.36 -2.10
N ALA A 410 -16.99 6.49 -3.41
CA ALA A 410 -18.23 7.10 -3.90
C ALA A 410 -19.48 6.31 -3.44
N ILE A 411 -19.47 4.98 -3.56
CA ILE A 411 -20.55 4.12 -3.04
C ILE A 411 -20.74 4.34 -1.54
N PHE A 412 -19.65 4.43 -0.77
CA PHE A 412 -19.71 4.67 0.66
C PHE A 412 -20.38 6.00 0.99
N TRP A 413 -20.16 7.04 0.20
CA TRP A 413 -20.89 8.29 0.39
C TRP A 413 -22.38 8.10 0.19
N PHE A 414 -22.80 7.49 -0.92
CA PHE A 414 -24.21 7.27 -1.23
C PHE A 414 -24.95 6.39 -0.21
N VAL A 415 -24.29 5.34 0.29
CA VAL A 415 -24.91 4.31 1.13
C VAL A 415 -24.74 4.59 2.63
N LEU A 416 -23.57 5.09 3.05
CA LEU A 416 -23.19 5.14 4.47
C LEU A 416 -23.13 6.57 5.03
N LEU A 417 -22.68 7.55 4.25
CA LEU A 417 -22.42 8.91 4.75
C LEU A 417 -23.53 9.92 4.44
N LYS A 418 -24.31 9.72 3.37
CA LYS A 418 -25.34 10.66 2.95
C LYS A 418 -26.49 10.74 3.96
N GLU A 419 -26.59 11.87 4.64
CA GLU A 419 -27.69 12.21 5.55
C GLU A 419 -28.65 13.20 4.89
N GLY A 420 -29.95 12.89 4.92
CA GLY A 420 -30.99 13.74 4.32
C GLY A 420 -31.09 13.62 2.80
N SER A 421 -31.66 14.65 2.18
CA SER A 421 -31.90 14.71 0.73
C SER A 421 -30.62 15.06 -0.03
N VAL A 422 -30.46 14.49 -1.23
CA VAL A 422 -29.35 14.82 -2.14
C VAL A 422 -29.36 16.30 -2.54
N TRP A 423 -30.55 16.90 -2.57
CA TRP A 423 -30.77 18.28 -3.02
C TRP A 423 -30.46 19.35 -1.96
N GLU A 424 -30.05 18.94 -0.75
CA GLU A 424 -29.58 19.88 0.26
C GLU A 424 -28.24 20.49 -0.15
N ARG A 425 -28.05 21.80 0.08
CA ARG A 425 -26.83 22.53 -0.34
C ARG A 425 -25.52 21.87 0.12
N LYS A 426 -25.52 21.28 1.33
CA LYS A 426 -24.37 20.53 1.86
C LYS A 426 -24.07 19.25 1.08
N ASN A 427 -25.10 18.58 0.56
CA ASN A 427 -24.98 17.30 -0.14
C ASN A 427 -24.74 17.46 -1.64
N LEU A 428 -25.11 18.60 -2.25
CA LEU A 428 -24.95 18.83 -3.68
C LEU A 428 -23.49 18.70 -4.15
N VAL A 429 -22.54 19.26 -3.39
CA VAL A 429 -21.11 19.17 -3.72
C VAL A 429 -20.63 17.73 -3.62
N HIS A 430 -20.97 17.03 -2.53
CA HIS A 430 -20.57 15.63 -2.37
C HIS A 430 -21.26 14.72 -3.40
N PHE A 431 -22.50 15.00 -3.78
CA PHE A 431 -23.20 14.29 -4.83
C PHE A 431 -22.48 14.42 -6.16
N ALA A 432 -22.13 15.65 -6.56
CA ALA A 432 -21.41 15.90 -7.81
C ALA A 432 -20.05 15.21 -7.83
N LEU A 433 -19.25 15.37 -6.77
CA LEU A 433 -17.90 14.79 -6.69
C LEU A 433 -17.93 13.26 -6.54
N SER A 434 -18.85 12.69 -5.76
CA SER A 434 -19.02 11.23 -5.65
C SER A 434 -19.51 10.63 -6.96
N SER A 435 -20.44 11.28 -7.66
CA SER A 435 -20.90 10.84 -8.98
C SER A 435 -19.76 10.89 -10.01
N LEU A 436 -18.98 11.98 -10.02
CA LEU A 436 -17.81 12.11 -10.87
C LEU A 436 -16.79 11.01 -10.58
N SER A 437 -16.49 10.78 -9.30
CA SER A 437 -15.58 9.71 -8.86
C SER A 437 -16.05 8.33 -9.29
N MET A 438 -17.35 8.03 -9.14
CA MET A 438 -17.94 6.79 -9.60
C MET A 438 -17.74 6.60 -11.11
N VAL A 439 -18.06 7.63 -11.91
CA VAL A 439 -17.92 7.57 -13.36
C VAL A 439 -16.46 7.39 -13.77
N VAL A 440 -15.53 8.17 -13.20
CA VAL A 440 -14.10 8.04 -13.46
C VAL A 440 -13.62 6.63 -13.11
N GLY A 441 -13.96 6.11 -11.92
CA GLY A 441 -13.58 4.77 -11.50
C GLY A 441 -14.10 3.69 -12.44
N LEU A 442 -15.38 3.75 -12.84
CA LEU A 442 -15.97 2.77 -13.76
C LEU A 442 -15.39 2.86 -15.18
N VAL A 443 -15.10 4.06 -15.67
CA VAL A 443 -14.43 4.26 -16.96
C VAL A 443 -13.01 3.70 -16.92
N VAL A 444 -12.25 3.97 -15.86
CA VAL A 444 -10.90 3.41 -15.66
C VAL A 444 -10.96 1.88 -15.56
N LEU A 445 -11.97 1.33 -14.87
CA LEU A 445 -12.18 -0.12 -14.80
C LEU A 445 -12.41 -0.72 -16.19
N VAL A 446 -13.40 -0.24 -16.94
CA VAL A 446 -13.78 -0.85 -18.22
C VAL A 446 -12.75 -0.57 -19.31
N CYS A 447 -12.46 0.71 -19.55
CA CYS A 447 -11.58 1.13 -20.63
C CYS A 447 -10.12 0.77 -20.33
N GLY A 448 -9.70 0.89 -19.08
CA GLY A 448 -8.35 0.50 -18.65
C GLY A 448 -8.13 -1.00 -18.76
N THR A 449 -9.07 -1.84 -18.31
CA THR A 449 -8.94 -3.30 -18.44
C THR A 449 -8.88 -3.71 -19.91
N TYR A 450 -9.75 -3.13 -20.75
CA TYR A 450 -9.72 -3.35 -22.19
C TYR A 450 -8.35 -2.96 -22.78
N ALA A 451 -7.84 -1.77 -22.45
CA ALA A 451 -6.57 -1.27 -22.93
C ALA A 451 -5.40 -2.19 -22.54
N SER A 452 -5.29 -2.58 -21.26
CA SER A 452 -4.23 -3.47 -20.80
C SER A 452 -4.29 -4.83 -21.51
N VAL A 453 -5.48 -5.42 -21.67
CA VAL A 453 -5.64 -6.72 -22.34
C VAL A 453 -5.26 -6.65 -23.82
N VAL A 454 -5.72 -5.61 -24.52
CA VAL A 454 -5.41 -5.41 -25.95
C VAL A 454 -3.92 -5.19 -26.14
N ASP A 455 -3.31 -4.35 -25.33
CA ASP A 455 -1.91 -4.02 -25.48
C ASP A 455 -0.99 -5.19 -25.16
N ILE A 456 -1.22 -5.91 -24.05
CA ILE A 456 -0.51 -7.15 -23.72
C ILE A 456 -0.61 -8.16 -24.87
N ASN A 457 -1.80 -8.35 -25.45
CA ASN A 457 -2.01 -9.25 -26.58
C ASN A 457 -1.27 -8.79 -27.85
N ASN A 458 -1.27 -7.48 -28.13
CA ASN A 458 -0.59 -6.92 -29.28
C ASN A 458 0.93 -7.05 -29.15
N GLN A 459 1.49 -6.72 -27.99
CA GLN A 459 2.93 -6.85 -27.74
C GLN A 459 3.40 -8.30 -27.85
N TYR A 460 2.65 -9.26 -27.30
CA TYR A 460 2.97 -10.68 -27.45
C TYR A 460 2.89 -11.17 -28.90
N LYS A 461 1.87 -10.74 -29.67
CA LYS A 461 1.74 -11.11 -31.09
C LYS A 461 2.84 -10.50 -31.95
N ALA A 462 3.20 -9.26 -31.68
CA ALA A 462 4.24 -8.53 -32.40
C ALA A 462 5.65 -9.04 -32.07
N LYS A 463 5.81 -9.84 -31.01
CA LYS A 463 7.12 -10.29 -30.49
C LYS A 463 8.06 -9.12 -30.19
N THR A 464 7.49 -7.95 -29.90
CA THR A 464 8.24 -6.75 -29.48
C THR A 464 8.76 -6.89 -28.06
N VAL A 465 8.31 -7.93 -27.37
CA VAL A 465 8.61 -8.21 -25.97
C VAL A 465 9.00 -9.66 -25.74
N ARG A 466 9.68 -9.92 -24.62
CA ARG A 466 10.08 -11.30 -24.27
C ARG A 466 8.86 -12.20 -24.04
N GLY A 467 9.01 -13.47 -24.39
CA GLY A 467 8.02 -14.48 -24.03
C GLY A 467 7.97 -14.71 -22.50
N PRO A 468 6.82 -15.16 -21.96
CA PRO A 468 6.70 -15.51 -20.56
C PRO A 468 7.76 -16.55 -20.16
N PHE A 469 8.38 -16.38 -19.00
CA PHE A 469 9.38 -17.32 -18.46
C PHE A 469 10.60 -17.57 -19.38
N THR A 470 11.01 -16.58 -20.17
CA THR A 470 12.19 -16.68 -21.06
C THR A 470 13.37 -15.86 -20.54
N CYS A 471 14.58 -16.18 -21.00
CA CYS A 471 15.81 -15.50 -20.58
C CYS A 471 16.13 -14.18 -21.30
N ALA A 472 15.31 -13.75 -22.27
CA ALA A 472 15.56 -12.51 -22.98
C ALA A 472 15.48 -11.30 -22.02
N PRO A 473 16.28 -10.23 -22.24
CA PRO A 473 16.19 -9.01 -21.47
C PRO A 473 14.77 -8.45 -21.43
N LEU A 474 14.43 -7.74 -20.34
CA LEU A 474 13.21 -6.96 -20.26
C LEU A 474 13.38 -5.71 -21.15
N ALA A 475 12.39 -5.47 -22.01
CA ALA A 475 12.39 -4.36 -22.96
C ALA A 475 11.92 -3.06 -22.31
#